data_AF-A0A5A7RPR9-F1
#
_entry.id   AF-A0A5A7RPR9-F1
#
_cell.length_a   1.000
_cell.length_b   1.000
_cell.length_c   1.000
_cell.angle_alpha   90.00
_cell.angle_beta   90.00
_cell.angle_gamma   90.00
#
_symmetry.space_group_name_H-M   'P 1'
#
loop_
_entity.id
_entity.type
_entity.pdbx_description
1 polymer ?
#
loop_
_entity_poly.entity_id
_entity_poly.type
_entity_poly.pdbx_seq_one_letter_code
_entity_poly.pdbx_strand_id
1 'polypeptide(L)'
;MDVISLIVGFVVGIIAVSIAIELSWKKEDVVETCKIAKRWSISEISNPLIVAEKLKMDAPRNAKVVVKVETAFSRGAKVNPDAYGNFILGSDRALIFSGEIREGQLAFRTVDERILRNLRELFRKFWEEEEGEETTAEKSRRKGTVTVRGIAKAVVPYREHYLIRLSYEGGVIGILIDEKMELEGRKIEVEGEMVGDERPFIKAYHLEILE
;
A
#
# COMPACT_ATOMS: atom_id res chain seq x y z
N MET A 1 4.44 -25.01 -63.00
CA MET A 1 3.39 -25.03 -61.95
C MET A 1 2.13 -24.50 -62.58
N ASP A 2 1.01 -25.18 -62.34
CA ASP A 2 -0.28 -24.77 -62.88
C ASP A 2 -0.78 -23.53 -62.13
N VAL A 3 -1.14 -22.46 -62.83
CA VAL A 3 -1.60 -21.20 -62.20
C VAL A 3 -2.83 -21.46 -61.32
N ILE A 4 -3.63 -22.46 -61.69
CA ILE A 4 -4.81 -22.92 -60.94
C ILE A 4 -4.41 -23.47 -59.56
N SER A 5 -3.31 -24.22 -59.45
CA SER A 5 -2.90 -24.78 -58.15
C SER A 5 -2.39 -23.71 -57.18
N LEU A 6 -1.78 -22.64 -57.71
CA LEU A 6 -1.35 -21.49 -56.92
C LEU A 6 -2.55 -20.71 -56.36
N ILE A 7 -3.59 -20.52 -57.16
CA ILE A 7 -4.84 -19.86 -56.73
C ILE A 7 -5.54 -20.70 -55.66
N VAL A 8 -5.65 -22.01 -55.87
CA VAL A 8 -6.29 -22.91 -54.89
C VAL A 8 -5.51 -22.93 -53.57
N GLY A 9 -4.18 -23.02 -53.62
CA GLY A 9 -3.35 -22.99 -52.42
C GLY A 9 -3.47 -21.67 -51.65
N PHE A 10 -3.58 -20.53 -52.36
CA PHE A 10 -3.76 -19.22 -51.75
C PHE A 10 -5.10 -19.10 -51.02
N VAL A 11 -6.19 -19.55 -51.64
CA VAL A 11 -7.53 -19.51 -51.03
C VAL A 11 -7.59 -20.39 -49.77
N VAL A 12 -7.05 -21.61 -49.84
CA VAL A 12 -7.00 -22.52 -48.69
C VAL A 12 -6.14 -21.94 -47.57
N GLY A 13 -5.01 -21.31 -47.91
CA GLY A 13 -4.14 -20.64 -46.95
C GLY A 13 -4.82 -19.52 -46.19
N ILE A 14 -5.57 -18.65 -46.89
CA ILE A 14 -6.33 -17.56 -46.25
C ILE A 14 -7.36 -18.13 -45.27
N ILE A 15 -8.14 -19.12 -45.68
CA ILE A 15 -9.19 -19.73 -44.85
C ILE A 15 -8.57 -20.33 -43.57
N ALA A 16 -7.46 -21.06 -43.71
CA ALA A 16 -6.78 -21.67 -42.57
C ALA A 16 -6.25 -20.61 -41.58
N VAL A 17 -5.66 -19.51 -42.08
CA VAL A 17 -5.16 -18.41 -41.25
C VAL A 17 -6.31 -17.71 -40.52
N SER A 18 -7.42 -17.44 -41.19
CA SER A 18 -8.60 -16.81 -40.56
C SER A 18 -9.15 -17.66 -39.42
N ILE A 19 -9.28 -18.97 -39.60
CA ILE A 19 -9.74 -19.89 -38.55
C ILE A 19 -8.75 -19.94 -37.39
N ALA A 20 -7.43 -19.96 -37.67
CA ALA A 20 -6.41 -19.95 -36.64
C ALA A 20 -6.45 -18.68 -35.78
N ILE A 21 -6.69 -17.51 -36.39
CA ILE A 21 -6.84 -16.23 -35.68
C ILE A 21 -8.10 -16.25 -34.81
N GLU A 22 -9.24 -16.71 -35.33
CA GLU A 22 -10.49 -16.79 -34.55
C GLU A 22 -10.39 -17.74 -33.35
N LEU A 23 -9.71 -18.88 -33.51
CA LEU A 23 -9.48 -19.82 -32.43
C LEU A 23 -8.50 -19.28 -31.38
N SER A 24 -7.49 -18.53 -31.82
CA SER A 24 -6.51 -17.87 -30.91
C SER A 24 -7.11 -16.68 -30.15
N TRP A 25 -8.17 -16.07 -30.69
CA TRP A 25 -8.88 -14.95 -30.07
C TRP A 25 -10.08 -15.33 -29.18
N LYS A 26 -10.34 -16.62 -28.96
CA LYS A 26 -11.17 -17.02 -27.82
C LYS A 26 -10.44 -16.65 -26.53
N LYS A 27 -10.67 -15.41 -26.08
CA LYS A 27 -10.29 -14.94 -24.75
C LYS A 27 -10.77 -15.98 -23.74
N GLU A 28 -9.86 -16.49 -22.94
CA GLU A 28 -10.20 -17.25 -21.75
C GLU A 28 -11.26 -16.46 -20.98
N ASP A 29 -12.36 -17.10 -20.63
CA ASP A 29 -13.36 -16.48 -19.76
C ASP A 29 -12.62 -15.97 -18.52
N VAL A 30 -12.72 -14.66 -18.26
CA VAL A 30 -12.10 -14.05 -17.08
C VAL A 30 -12.79 -14.66 -15.86
N VAL A 31 -12.13 -15.65 -15.25
CA VAL A 31 -12.62 -16.27 -14.02
C VAL A 31 -12.68 -15.17 -12.96
N GLU A 32 -13.88 -14.84 -12.49
CA GLU A 32 -14.05 -13.85 -11.44
C GLU A 32 -13.40 -14.35 -10.13
N THR A 33 -12.17 -13.92 -9.88
CA THR A 33 -11.39 -14.28 -8.68
C THR A 33 -11.77 -13.44 -7.45
N CYS A 34 -12.57 -12.38 -7.64
CA CYS A 34 -13.08 -11.50 -6.59
C CYS A 34 -14.61 -11.46 -6.60
N LYS A 35 -15.24 -11.72 -5.45
CA LYS A 35 -16.71 -11.72 -5.29
C LYS A 35 -17.10 -10.91 -4.07
N ILE A 36 -18.28 -10.29 -4.12
CA ILE A 36 -18.86 -9.62 -2.95
C ILE A 36 -19.38 -10.67 -1.98
N ALA A 37 -18.92 -10.61 -0.73
CA ALA A 37 -19.38 -11.44 0.38
C ALA A 37 -20.29 -10.62 1.30
N LYS A 38 -21.60 -10.96 1.29
CA LYS A 38 -22.61 -10.38 2.20
C LYS A 38 -22.72 -11.14 3.52
N ARG A 39 -22.32 -12.41 3.52
CA ARG A 39 -22.27 -13.31 4.67
C ARG A 39 -20.89 -13.94 4.71
N TRP A 40 -20.17 -13.72 5.80
CA TRP A 40 -18.87 -14.31 6.07
C TRP A 40 -18.73 -14.45 7.58
N SER A 41 -17.92 -15.42 8.01
CA SER A 41 -17.56 -15.61 9.40
C SER A 41 -16.06 -15.81 9.50
N ILE A 42 -15.43 -15.10 10.43
CA ILE A 42 -13.99 -15.26 10.68
C ILE A 42 -13.66 -16.65 11.22
N SER A 43 -14.61 -17.31 11.89
CA SER A 43 -14.45 -18.67 12.42
C SER A 43 -14.31 -19.73 11.33
N GLU A 44 -14.73 -19.43 10.09
CA GLU A 44 -14.55 -20.32 8.93
C GLU A 44 -13.13 -20.26 8.36
N ILE A 45 -12.30 -19.33 8.85
CA ILE A 45 -10.92 -19.13 8.40
C ILE A 45 -9.99 -19.67 9.48
N SER A 46 -9.22 -20.70 9.12
CA SER A 46 -8.24 -21.29 10.03
C SER A 46 -6.99 -20.40 10.14
N ASN A 47 -6.55 -20.13 11.38
CA ASN A 47 -5.38 -19.32 11.72
C ASN A 47 -5.32 -17.98 10.95
N PRO A 48 -6.37 -17.14 11.08
CA PRO A 48 -6.49 -15.94 10.27
C PRO A 48 -5.39 -14.93 10.61
N LEU A 49 -4.85 -14.30 9.57
CA LEU A 49 -3.98 -13.13 9.68
C LEU A 49 -4.85 -11.90 9.45
N ILE A 50 -4.94 -11.01 10.45
CA ILE A 50 -5.84 -9.87 10.42
C ILE A 50 -5.00 -8.60 10.43
N VAL A 51 -5.30 -7.68 9.51
CA VAL A 51 -4.85 -6.29 9.58
C VAL A 51 -6.09 -5.41 9.62
N ALA A 52 -6.15 -4.52 10.59
CA ALA A 52 -7.25 -3.55 10.69
C ALA A 52 -6.73 -2.20 11.17
N GLU A 53 -7.20 -1.11 10.56
CA GLU A 53 -6.99 0.21 11.16
C GLU A 53 -7.71 0.32 12.50
N LYS A 54 -8.92 -0.26 12.55
CA LYS A 54 -9.70 -0.38 13.77
C LYS A 54 -10.60 -1.62 13.73
N LEU A 55 -10.47 -2.45 14.76
CA LEU A 55 -11.22 -3.69 14.91
C LEU A 55 -12.46 -3.46 15.79
N LYS A 56 -13.63 -3.90 15.33
CA LYS A 56 -14.92 -3.75 16.04
C LYS A 56 -15.63 -5.09 16.28
N MET A 57 -14.87 -6.18 16.30
CA MET A 57 -15.35 -7.52 16.61
C MET A 57 -14.24 -8.36 17.20
N ASP A 58 -14.58 -9.38 17.98
CA ASP A 58 -13.59 -10.27 18.57
C ASP A 58 -12.85 -11.08 17.50
N ALA A 59 -11.53 -11.12 17.60
CA ALA A 59 -10.71 -12.01 16.81
C ALA A 59 -10.69 -13.42 17.43
N PRO A 60 -10.67 -14.50 16.62
CA PRO A 60 -10.42 -15.85 17.11
C PRO A 60 -9.09 -15.94 17.88
N ARG A 61 -9.02 -16.80 18.90
CA ARG A 61 -7.81 -16.94 19.75
C ARG A 61 -6.56 -17.37 18.99
N ASN A 62 -6.71 -18.05 17.87
CA ASN A 62 -5.63 -18.49 16.99
C ASN A 62 -5.29 -17.49 15.89
N ALA A 63 -5.91 -16.31 15.89
CA ALA A 63 -5.63 -15.26 14.93
C ALA A 63 -4.32 -14.54 15.28
N LYS A 64 -3.55 -14.15 14.26
CA LYS A 64 -2.53 -13.12 14.43
C LYS A 64 -3.10 -11.79 13.96
N VAL A 65 -3.10 -10.81 14.83
CA VAL A 65 -3.82 -9.55 14.61
C VAL A 65 -2.86 -8.39 14.68
N VAL A 66 -2.85 -7.56 13.64
CA VAL A 66 -2.20 -6.26 13.61
C VAL A 66 -3.28 -5.20 13.60
N VAL A 67 -3.17 -4.21 14.48
CA VAL A 67 -4.05 -3.04 14.48
C VAL A 67 -3.28 -1.73 14.43
N LYS A 68 -3.84 -0.73 13.76
CA LYS A 68 -3.31 0.64 13.83
C LYS A 68 -3.58 1.28 15.19
N VAL A 69 -4.82 1.13 15.67
CA VAL A 69 -5.27 1.70 16.94
C VAL A 69 -5.87 0.60 17.80
N GLU A 70 -5.45 0.55 19.06
CA GLU A 70 -6.01 -0.39 20.03
C GLU A 70 -7.49 -0.09 20.33
N THR A 71 -8.28 -1.14 20.50
CA THR A 71 -9.69 -1.11 20.81
C THR A 71 -10.03 -2.15 21.87
N ALA A 72 -11.24 -2.11 22.40
CA ALA A 72 -11.73 -3.14 23.31
C ALA A 72 -11.67 -4.57 22.72
N PHE A 73 -11.70 -4.70 21.39
CA PHE A 73 -11.74 -5.97 20.65
C PHE A 73 -10.36 -6.46 20.17
N SER A 74 -9.31 -5.65 20.33
CA SER A 74 -7.96 -5.97 19.85
C SER A 74 -7.02 -6.38 20.99
N ARG A 75 -7.55 -6.94 22.08
CA ARG A 75 -6.70 -7.40 23.20
C ARG A 75 -5.76 -8.50 22.73
N GLY A 76 -4.46 -8.28 22.89
CA GLY A 76 -3.42 -9.20 22.42
C GLY A 76 -3.07 -9.08 20.93
N ALA A 77 -3.60 -8.07 20.24
CA ALA A 77 -3.13 -7.71 18.91
C ALA A 77 -1.79 -6.95 18.98
N LYS A 78 -0.95 -7.10 17.95
CA LYS A 78 0.21 -6.24 17.76
C LYS A 78 -0.25 -4.87 17.25
N VAL A 79 0.15 -3.80 17.93
CA VAL A 79 -0.13 -2.44 17.48
C VAL A 79 0.98 -2.00 16.54
N ASN A 80 0.63 -1.56 15.34
CA ASN A 80 1.57 -0.96 14.39
C ASN A 80 0.92 0.34 13.83
N PRO A 81 1.40 1.53 14.20
CA PRO A 81 0.81 2.82 13.76
C PRO A 81 0.80 3.05 12.24
N ASP A 82 1.67 2.36 11.50
CA ASP A 82 1.77 2.42 10.05
C ASP A 82 0.85 1.41 9.35
N ALA A 83 0.16 0.55 10.11
CA ALA A 83 -0.82 -0.38 9.57
C ALA A 83 -1.93 0.38 8.82
N TYR A 84 -2.17 -0.01 7.56
CA TYR A 84 -3.24 0.53 6.74
C TYR A 84 -4.01 -0.59 6.05
N GLY A 85 -5.26 -0.27 5.70
CA GLY A 85 -6.18 -1.22 5.10
C GLY A 85 -6.83 -2.12 6.13
N ASN A 86 -7.84 -2.87 5.67
CA ASN A 86 -8.66 -3.71 6.52
C ASN A 86 -8.90 -5.04 5.80
N PHE A 87 -8.27 -6.10 6.27
CA PHE A 87 -8.42 -7.43 5.67
C PHE A 87 -8.24 -8.57 6.66
N ILE A 88 -8.86 -9.70 6.33
CA ILE A 88 -8.66 -10.99 6.97
C ILE A 88 -8.12 -11.95 5.92
N LEU A 89 -6.95 -12.51 6.16
CA LEU A 89 -6.27 -13.43 5.26
C LEU A 89 -6.25 -14.83 5.86
N GLY A 90 -6.79 -15.79 5.12
CA GLY A 90 -6.71 -17.22 5.39
C GLY A 90 -5.57 -17.90 4.62
N SER A 91 -5.63 -19.23 4.57
CA SER A 91 -4.74 -20.03 3.74
C SER A 91 -5.11 -19.97 2.25
N ASP A 92 -6.40 -19.96 1.93
CA ASP A 92 -6.96 -20.15 0.58
C ASP A 92 -7.77 -18.94 0.06
N ARG A 93 -8.07 -17.97 0.93
CA ARG A 93 -8.88 -16.80 0.58
C ARG A 93 -8.55 -15.61 1.47
N ALA A 94 -8.94 -14.43 1.01
CA ALA A 94 -8.94 -13.21 1.81
C ALA A 94 -10.30 -12.51 1.75
N LEU A 95 -10.62 -11.79 2.81
CA LEU A 95 -11.72 -10.84 2.90
C LEU A 95 -11.12 -9.44 3.04
N ILE A 96 -11.50 -8.53 2.15
CA ILE A 96 -11.03 -7.15 2.10
C ILE A 96 -12.21 -6.22 2.40
N PHE A 97 -12.00 -5.28 3.30
CA PHE A 97 -13.01 -4.36 3.79
C PHE A 97 -12.66 -2.93 3.41
N SER A 98 -13.67 -2.15 3.04
CA SER A 98 -13.52 -0.72 2.71
C SER A 98 -13.44 0.19 3.94
N GLY A 99 -13.44 -0.37 5.14
CA GLY A 99 -13.43 0.36 6.42
C GLY A 99 -13.23 -0.61 7.57
N GLU A 100 -13.56 -0.17 8.78
CA GLU A 100 -13.40 -0.96 10.02
C GLU A 100 -13.98 -2.38 9.89
N ILE A 101 -13.31 -3.36 10.50
CA ILE A 101 -13.75 -4.75 10.45
C ILE A 101 -14.80 -4.98 11.54
N ARG A 102 -16.01 -5.35 11.13
CA ARG A 102 -17.15 -5.69 11.99
C ARG A 102 -17.99 -6.79 11.36
N GLU A 103 -18.70 -7.54 12.19
CA GLU A 103 -19.61 -8.59 11.72
C GLU A 103 -20.72 -8.03 10.80
N GLY A 104 -21.13 -8.82 9.82
CA GLY A 104 -22.24 -8.50 8.92
C GLY A 104 -21.95 -7.38 7.91
N GLN A 105 -20.74 -6.80 7.90
CA GLN A 105 -20.33 -5.83 6.89
C GLN A 105 -20.05 -6.49 5.54
N LEU A 106 -20.30 -5.77 4.45
CA LEU A 106 -19.93 -6.21 3.11
C LEU A 106 -18.40 -6.27 2.97
N ALA A 107 -17.91 -7.38 2.43
CA ALA A 107 -16.49 -7.60 2.15
C ALA A 107 -16.28 -8.02 0.69
N PHE A 108 -15.11 -7.74 0.15
CA PHE A 108 -14.64 -8.38 -1.08
C PHE A 108 -13.89 -9.66 -0.71
N ARG A 109 -14.41 -10.80 -1.16
CA ARG A 109 -13.73 -12.09 -1.03
C ARG A 109 -12.91 -12.34 -2.28
N THR A 110 -11.64 -12.67 -2.10
CA THR A 110 -10.74 -13.04 -3.19
C THR A 110 -10.06 -14.38 -2.92
N VAL A 111 -9.80 -15.12 -4.00
CA VAL A 111 -8.96 -16.32 -4.06
C VAL A 111 -7.78 -16.13 -5.02
N ASP A 112 -7.54 -14.90 -5.45
CA ASP A 112 -6.48 -14.56 -6.38
C ASP A 112 -5.10 -14.67 -5.70
N GLU A 113 -4.28 -15.63 -6.14
CA GLU A 113 -2.98 -15.92 -5.54
C GLU A 113 -2.03 -14.71 -5.49
N ARG A 114 -2.10 -13.81 -6.48
CA ARG A 114 -1.29 -12.60 -6.47
C ARG A 114 -1.77 -11.64 -5.38
N ILE A 115 -3.08 -11.48 -5.21
CA ILE A 115 -3.64 -10.67 -4.12
C ILE A 115 -3.32 -11.30 -2.76
N LEU A 116 -3.52 -12.61 -2.60
CA LEU A 116 -3.22 -13.33 -1.36
C LEU A 116 -1.75 -13.19 -0.95
N ARG A 117 -0.82 -13.31 -1.90
CA ARG A 117 0.61 -13.10 -1.66
C ARG A 117 0.91 -11.67 -1.21
N ASN A 118 0.40 -10.67 -1.92
CA ASN A 118 0.61 -9.26 -1.58
C ASN A 118 0.08 -8.92 -0.18
N LEU A 119 -1.11 -9.42 0.19
CA LEU A 119 -1.68 -9.23 1.53
C LEU A 119 -0.85 -9.92 2.61
N ARG A 120 -0.26 -11.08 2.30
CA ARG A 120 0.61 -11.82 3.23
C ARG A 120 1.92 -11.07 3.48
N GLU A 121 2.52 -10.52 2.43
CA GLU A 121 3.72 -9.68 2.51
C GLU A 121 3.43 -8.41 3.32
N LEU A 122 2.30 -7.76 3.06
CA LEU A 122 1.87 -6.58 3.81
C LEU A 122 1.65 -6.88 5.29
N PHE A 123 0.98 -7.99 5.62
CA PHE A 123 0.83 -8.44 7.01
C PHE A 123 2.19 -8.68 7.67
N ARG A 124 3.11 -9.38 6.98
CA ARG A 124 4.46 -9.65 7.51
C ARG A 124 5.22 -8.38 7.80
N LYS A 125 5.15 -7.37 6.91
CA LYS A 125 5.79 -6.08 7.14
C LYS A 125 5.36 -5.48 8.49
N PHE A 126 4.05 -5.43 8.74
CA PHE A 126 3.55 -4.87 10.00
C PHE A 126 3.81 -5.76 11.22
N TRP A 127 3.93 -7.08 11.01
CA TRP A 127 4.18 -8.05 12.06
C TRP A 127 5.66 -8.13 12.48
N GLU A 128 6.58 -8.01 11.51
CA GLU A 128 8.03 -8.17 11.66
C GLU A 128 8.76 -6.85 11.93
N GLU A 129 8.11 -5.69 11.81
CA GLU A 129 8.62 -4.43 12.38
C GLU A 129 8.66 -4.55 13.92
N GLU A 130 9.77 -5.10 14.40
CA GLU A 130 10.35 -5.01 15.74
C GLU A 130 11.83 -5.45 15.64
N GLU A 131 12.64 -4.65 14.95
CA GLU A 131 14.07 -4.49 15.22
C GLU A 131 14.46 -3.07 14.74
N GLY A 132 14.11 -2.08 15.56
CA GLY A 132 14.46 -0.68 15.33
C GLY A 132 13.47 0.26 16.00
N GLU A 133 13.81 0.66 17.23
CA GLU A 133 13.23 1.80 17.95
C GLU A 133 11.89 1.62 18.69
N GLU A 134 11.85 0.66 19.62
CA GLU A 134 11.11 0.89 20.88
C GLU A 134 11.95 0.47 22.09
N THR A 135 12.70 1.41 22.65
CA THR A 135 12.83 1.50 24.11
C THR A 135 12.74 2.97 24.50
N THR A 136 11.53 3.41 24.82
CA THR A 136 11.11 3.64 26.22
C THR A 136 9.97 4.62 26.17
N ALA A 137 8.81 4.13 26.59
CA ALA A 137 7.68 4.97 26.94
C ALA A 137 8.11 5.99 28.00
N GLU A 138 8.17 7.26 27.65
CA GLU A 138 7.96 8.31 28.63
C GLU A 138 7.25 9.51 28.01
N LYS A 139 6.13 9.84 28.64
CA LYS A 139 5.34 11.04 28.43
C LYS A 139 6.24 12.27 28.29
N SER A 140 6.36 12.80 27.09
CA SER A 140 6.52 14.23 26.89
C SER A 140 6.09 14.60 25.49
N ARG A 141 5.10 15.49 25.40
CA ARG A 141 4.97 16.41 24.28
C ARG A 141 6.36 16.91 23.85
N ARG A 142 6.83 16.50 22.68
CA ARG A 142 7.81 17.20 21.86
C ARG A 142 7.26 16.99 20.44
N LYS A 143 6.58 17.96 19.80
CA LYS A 143 7.27 19.03 19.06
C LYS A 143 8.71 18.59 18.74
N GLY A 144 8.80 17.54 17.94
CA GLY A 144 10.07 16.95 17.54
C GLY A 144 10.67 17.86 16.48
N THR A 145 11.65 18.66 16.89
CA THR A 145 12.61 19.26 15.99
C THR A 145 13.36 18.13 15.28
N VAL A 146 13.24 18.09 13.96
CA VAL A 146 13.93 17.13 13.10
C VAL A 146 14.94 17.90 12.25
N THR A 147 16.16 17.40 12.20
CA THR A 147 17.21 17.90 11.30
C THR A 147 17.41 16.88 10.18
N VAL A 148 17.20 17.28 8.94
CA VAL A 148 17.38 16.42 7.75
C VAL A 148 18.37 17.05 6.79
N ARG A 149 19.32 16.23 6.32
CA ARG A 149 20.32 16.61 5.31
C ARG A 149 20.02 15.88 4.01
N GLY A 150 20.01 16.61 2.90
CA GLY A 150 19.72 16.00 1.60
C GLY A 150 19.93 16.93 0.42
N ILE A 151 19.58 16.46 -0.77
CA ILE A 151 19.64 17.23 -2.01
C ILE A 151 18.24 17.69 -2.39
N ALA A 152 18.05 19.00 -2.54
CA ALA A 152 16.79 19.56 -2.99
C ALA A 152 16.58 19.26 -4.47
N LYS A 153 15.56 18.46 -4.78
CA LYS A 153 15.24 18.00 -6.15
C LYS A 153 14.34 18.96 -6.91
N ALA A 154 13.51 19.72 -6.21
CA ALA A 154 12.64 20.73 -6.78
C ALA A 154 12.08 21.62 -5.67
N VAL A 155 11.73 22.86 -6.00
CA VAL A 155 10.97 23.77 -5.14
C VAL A 155 9.69 24.16 -5.90
N VAL A 156 8.53 23.76 -5.39
CA VAL A 156 7.23 23.95 -6.06
C VAL A 156 6.25 24.70 -5.17
N PRO A 157 5.34 25.52 -5.72
CA PRO A 157 4.29 26.16 -4.92
C PRO A 157 3.34 25.11 -4.35
N TYR A 158 2.97 25.25 -3.07
CA TYR A 158 2.07 24.35 -2.34
C TYR A 158 1.18 25.12 -1.35
N ARG A 159 -0.08 25.35 -1.74
CA ARG A 159 -1.04 26.19 -1.01
C ARG A 159 -0.47 27.60 -0.79
N GLU A 160 -0.35 28.05 0.46
CA GLU A 160 0.21 29.36 0.85
C GLU A 160 1.73 29.29 1.10
N HIS A 161 2.36 28.14 0.86
CA HIS A 161 3.79 27.90 1.10
C HIS A 161 4.48 27.38 -0.17
N TYR A 162 5.78 27.12 -0.07
CA TYR A 162 6.54 26.37 -1.06
C TYR A 162 6.99 25.04 -0.48
N LEU A 163 6.99 24.00 -1.32
CA LEU A 163 7.39 22.66 -0.97
C LEU A 163 8.72 22.34 -1.65
N ILE A 164 9.76 22.13 -0.86
CA ILE A 164 11.02 21.54 -1.30
C ILE A 164 10.85 20.01 -1.27
N ARG A 165 11.18 19.34 -2.39
CA ARG A 165 11.34 17.88 -2.41
C ARG A 165 12.78 17.54 -2.07
N LEU A 166 13.05 17.19 -0.82
CA LEU A 166 14.39 16.84 -0.36
C LEU A 166 14.62 15.34 -0.48
N SER A 167 15.66 14.95 -1.23
CA SER A 167 16.14 13.56 -1.28
C SER A 167 17.21 13.36 -0.22
N TYR A 168 16.99 12.45 0.72
CA TYR A 168 17.92 12.08 1.79
C TYR A 168 18.14 10.57 1.80
N GLU A 169 18.97 10.04 2.70
CA GLU A 169 19.33 8.61 2.72
C GLU A 169 18.12 7.67 2.88
N GLY A 170 17.06 8.11 3.57
CA GLY A 170 15.83 7.34 3.78
C GLY A 170 14.74 7.53 2.72
N GLY A 171 14.98 8.30 1.66
CA GLY A 171 14.02 8.51 0.57
C GLY A 171 13.79 9.98 0.22
N VAL A 172 12.54 10.36 -0.01
CA VAL A 172 12.16 11.73 -0.39
C VAL A 172 11.16 12.28 0.62
N ILE A 173 11.49 13.42 1.22
CA ILE A 173 10.63 14.14 2.17
C ILE A 173 10.28 15.53 1.65
N GLY A 174 9.09 16.00 2.02
CA GLY A 174 8.61 17.32 1.67
C GLY A 174 8.93 18.33 2.78
N ILE A 175 9.49 19.48 2.42
CA ILE A 175 9.82 20.56 3.36
C ILE A 175 9.04 21.81 2.97
N LEU A 176 8.28 22.36 3.92
CA LEU A 176 7.52 23.57 3.76
C LEU A 176 8.37 24.78 4.18
N ILE A 177 8.47 25.74 3.27
CA ILE A 177 9.08 27.05 3.48
C ILE A 177 8.09 28.14 3.10
N ASP A 178 8.15 29.30 3.76
CA ASP A 178 7.20 30.39 3.53
C ASP A 178 7.56 31.24 2.30
N GLU A 179 8.84 31.24 1.90
CA GLU A 179 9.36 32.05 0.78
C GLU A 179 9.98 31.19 -0.30
N LYS A 180 9.89 31.63 -1.57
CA LYS A 180 10.51 30.93 -2.69
C LYS A 180 12.03 31.04 -2.62
N MET A 181 12.73 29.91 -2.64
CA MET A 181 14.19 29.85 -2.67
C MET A 181 14.70 29.00 -3.85
N GLU A 182 15.84 29.37 -4.44
CA GLU A 182 16.50 28.61 -5.52
C GLU A 182 17.46 27.56 -4.95
N LEU A 183 16.88 26.44 -4.50
CA LEU A 183 17.62 25.37 -3.83
C LEU A 183 17.81 24.12 -4.69
N GLU A 184 17.22 24.08 -5.89
CA GLU A 184 17.29 22.90 -6.76
C GLU A 184 18.73 22.52 -7.11
N GLY A 185 19.06 21.24 -6.90
CA GLY A 185 20.40 20.69 -7.09
C GLY A 185 21.36 20.93 -5.91
N ARG A 186 21.00 21.76 -4.93
CA ARG A 186 21.86 22.05 -3.77
C ARG A 186 21.69 21.01 -2.66
N LYS A 187 22.79 20.76 -1.93
CA LYS A 187 22.75 20.03 -0.68
C LYS A 187 22.34 21.01 0.42
N ILE A 188 21.32 20.65 1.18
CA ILE A 188 20.78 21.51 2.23
C ILE A 188 20.57 20.71 3.52
N GLU A 189 20.72 21.39 4.64
CA GLU A 189 20.35 20.95 5.97
C GLU A 189 19.13 21.75 6.42
N VAL A 190 18.12 21.06 6.91
CA VAL A 190 16.87 21.68 7.31
C VAL A 190 16.52 21.24 8.71
N GLU A 191 16.27 22.22 9.57
CA GLU A 191 15.70 22.01 10.90
C GLU A 191 14.26 22.50 10.92
N GLY A 192 13.36 21.64 11.38
CA GLY A 192 11.94 21.97 11.42
C GLY A 192 11.13 21.04 12.30
N GLU A 193 9.84 21.32 12.40
CA GLU A 193 8.88 20.40 13.05
C GLU A 193 8.17 19.56 11.99
N MET A 194 7.97 18.28 12.28
CA MET A 194 7.11 17.42 11.46
C MET A 194 5.65 17.85 11.58
N VAL A 195 4.98 18.03 10.44
CA VAL A 195 3.58 18.45 10.34
C VAL A 195 2.82 17.55 9.37
N GLY A 196 1.61 17.13 9.75
CA GLY A 196 0.72 16.30 8.94
C GLY A 196 0.73 14.82 9.35
N ASP A 197 -0.46 14.26 9.56
CA ASP A 197 -0.64 12.90 10.10
C ASP A 197 -0.55 11.80 9.03
N GLU A 198 -1.04 12.04 7.82
CA GLU A 198 -1.09 11.03 6.73
C GLU A 198 0.05 11.17 5.70
N ARG A 199 0.63 12.37 5.58
CA ARG A 199 1.77 12.69 4.72
C ARG A 199 2.65 13.70 5.45
N PRO A 200 3.65 13.23 6.20
CA PRO A 200 4.44 14.15 7.01
C PRO A 200 5.29 15.05 6.12
N PHE A 201 5.16 16.36 6.36
CA PHE A 201 6.05 17.39 5.85
C PHE A 201 6.89 17.93 6.99
N ILE A 202 8.04 18.54 6.70
CA ILE A 202 8.81 19.30 7.68
C ILE A 202 8.49 20.78 7.49
N LYS A 203 7.94 21.45 8.50
CA LYS A 203 7.87 22.92 8.50
C LYS A 203 9.21 23.46 8.97
N ALA A 204 10.00 24.02 8.05
CA ALA A 204 11.34 24.50 8.35
C ALA A 204 11.30 25.81 9.17
N TYR A 205 12.14 25.91 10.20
CA TYR A 205 12.45 27.16 10.88
C TYR A 205 13.87 27.62 10.59
N HIS A 206 14.76 26.68 10.27
CA HIS A 206 16.13 26.95 9.87
C HIS A 206 16.50 26.10 8.66
N LEU A 207 17.23 26.70 7.71
CA LEU A 207 17.71 26.06 6.50
C LEU A 207 19.11 26.57 6.20
N GLU A 208 20.05 25.65 6.07
CA GLU A 208 21.44 25.92 5.74
C GLU A 208 21.81 25.23 4.41
N ILE A 209 22.55 25.93 3.55
CA ILE A 209 23.06 25.36 2.30
C ILE A 209 24.46 24.83 2.57
N LEU A 210 24.64 23.53 2.35
CA LEU A 210 25.94 22.88 2.49
C LEU A 210 26.66 22.94 1.15
N GLU A 211 27.91 23.42 1.15
CA GLU A 211 28.79 23.45 -0.03
C GLU A 211 29.09 22.04 -0.59
#